data_AF-A0A1I2K386-F1
#
_entry.id   AF-A0A1I2K386-F1
#
_cell.length_a   1.000
_cell.length_b   1.000
_cell.length_c   1.000
_cell.angle_alpha   90.00
_cell.angle_beta   90.00
_cell.angle_gamma   90.00
#
_symmetry.space_group_name_H-M   'P 1'
#
loop_
_entity.id
_entity.type
_entity.pdbx_description
1 polymer ?
#
loop_
_entity_poly.entity_id
_entity_poly.type
_entity_poly.pdbx_seq_one_letter_code
_entity_poly.pdbx_strand_id
1 'polypeptide(L)'
;MHLRLHKNATTTPRIRAEIQVSKEPMRVLAQRFGVSVSTIARWKKRASVHDASHTPHRLQTTLTPAQESIVLVLRKSLGLSLDDLLAVVR
;
A
#
# COMPACT_ATOMS: atom_id res chain seq x y z
N MET A 1 -3.00 7.28 15.29
CA MET A 1 -2.62 6.86 13.93
C MET A 1 -1.24 6.22 14.01
N HIS A 2 -1.06 4.95 13.65
CA HIS A 2 0.25 4.30 13.72
C HIS A 2 0.99 4.51 12.39
N LEU A 3 1.96 5.43 12.35
CA LEU A 3 2.79 5.63 11.17
C LEU A 3 3.82 4.50 11.09
N ARG A 4 3.68 3.61 10.11
CA ARG A 4 4.73 2.63 9.76
C ARG A 4 5.70 3.25 8.78
N LEU A 5 6.67 4.00 9.31
CA LEU A 5 7.71 4.65 8.51
C LEU A 5 9.01 3.83 8.58
N HIS A 6 9.60 3.55 7.43
CA HIS A 6 10.94 2.96 7.38
C HIS A 6 11.99 3.98 7.85
N LYS A 7 12.99 3.53 8.62
CA LYS A 7 14.05 4.40 9.17
C LYS A 7 14.77 5.27 8.13
N ASN A 8 14.89 4.78 6.90
CA ASN A 8 15.58 5.47 5.80
C ASN A 8 14.62 6.19 4.84
N ALA A 9 13.34 6.37 5.20
CA ALA A 9 12.38 7.02 4.31
C ALA A 9 12.64 8.53 4.21
N THR A 10 13.09 9.00 3.04
CA THR A 10 13.34 10.44 2.78
C THR A 10 12.05 11.26 2.71
N THR A 11 10.96 10.71 2.16
CA THR A 11 9.67 11.41 2.04
C THR A 11 8.69 10.92 3.10
N THR A 12 8.68 11.60 4.24
CA THR A 12 7.75 11.32 5.34
C THR A 12 6.38 11.97 5.08
N PRO A 13 5.29 11.52 5.75
CA PRO A 13 3.97 12.16 5.61
C PRO A 13 3.97 13.67 5.87
N ARG A 14 4.82 14.14 6.78
CA ARG A 14 5.04 15.59 7.01
C ARG A 14 5.60 16.28 5.77
N ILE A 15 6.66 15.75 5.19
CA ILE A 15 7.30 16.31 3.98
C ILE A 15 6.32 16.27 2.80
N ARG A 16 5.57 15.18 2.64
CA ARG A 16 4.57 15.02 1.58
C ARG A 16 3.46 16.08 1.70
N ALA A 17 3.00 16.38 2.92
CA ALA A 17 2.03 17.45 3.18
C ALA A 17 2.61 18.83 2.83
N GLU A 18 3.85 19.10 3.20
CA GLU A 18 4.55 20.34 2.85
C GLU A 18 4.67 20.52 1.33
N ILE A 19 5.00 19.45 0.60
CA ILE A 19 5.05 19.45 -0.87
C ILE A 19 3.68 19.74 -1.50
N GLN A 20 2.59 19.20 -0.94
CA GLN A 20 1.24 19.41 -1.46
C GLN A 20 0.80 20.87 -1.35
N VAL A 21 1.05 21.52 -0.22
CA VAL A 21 0.59 22.89 0.06
C VAL A 21 1.52 23.96 -0.54
N SER A 22 2.82 23.65 -0.72
CA SER A 22 3.79 24.63 -1.23
C SER A 22 3.44 25.13 -2.64
N LYS A 23 3.59 26.43 -2.88
CA LYS A 23 3.47 27.06 -4.22
C LYS A 23 4.81 27.21 -4.93
N GLU A 24 5.90 26.76 -4.31
CA GLU A 24 7.24 26.91 -4.86
C GLU A 24 7.46 26.08 -6.14
N PRO A 25 8.42 26.48 -6.99
CA PRO A 25 8.81 25.69 -8.15
C PRO A 25 9.29 24.29 -7.73
N MET A 26 8.91 23.27 -8.51
CA MET A 26 9.23 21.87 -8.17
C MET A 26 10.73 21.59 -8.05
N ARG A 27 11.58 22.33 -8.80
CA ARG A 27 13.05 22.22 -8.73
C ARG A 27 13.59 22.67 -7.37
N VAL A 28 13.02 23.72 -6.79
CA VAL A 28 13.42 24.24 -5.47
C VAL A 28 13.07 23.21 -4.39
N LEU A 29 11.86 22.67 -4.44
CA LEU A 29 11.43 21.62 -3.50
C LEU A 29 12.25 20.34 -3.63
N ALA A 30 12.60 19.94 -4.86
CA ALA A 30 13.43 18.78 -5.13
C ALA A 30 14.82 18.92 -4.49
N GLN A 31 15.45 20.08 -4.67
CA GLN A 31 16.74 20.38 -4.04
C GLN A 31 16.63 20.43 -2.51
N ARG A 32 15.59 21.09 -1.98
CA ARG A 32 15.37 21.24 -0.54
C ARG A 32 15.20 19.90 0.19
N PHE A 33 14.43 18.98 -0.40
CA PHE A 33 14.15 17.68 0.21
C PHE A 33 15.09 16.56 -0.26
N GLY A 34 16.06 16.86 -1.13
CA GLY A 34 17.02 15.86 -1.63
C GLY A 34 16.35 14.73 -2.42
N VAL A 35 15.30 15.05 -3.20
CA VAL A 35 14.56 14.06 -4.01
C VAL A 35 14.44 14.50 -5.46
N SER A 36 14.05 13.59 -6.34
CA SER A 36 13.83 13.94 -7.75
C SER A 36 12.64 14.88 -7.95
N VAL A 37 12.69 15.71 -9.00
CA VAL A 37 11.56 16.55 -9.42
C VAL A 37 10.31 15.71 -9.71
N SER A 38 10.47 14.50 -10.26
CA SER A 38 9.37 13.55 -10.49
C SER A 38 8.70 13.09 -9.19
N THR A 39 9.46 12.97 -8.10
CA THR A 39 8.93 12.67 -6.76
C THR A 39 8.09 13.83 -6.23
N ILE A 40 8.56 15.07 -6.38
CA ILE A 40 7.80 16.27 -6.02
C ILE A 40 6.50 16.35 -6.83
N ALA A 41 6.58 16.19 -8.15
CA ALA A 41 5.42 16.22 -9.04
C ALA A 41 4.37 15.16 -8.68
N ARG A 42 4.83 13.94 -8.32
CA ARG A 42 3.96 12.86 -7.84
C ARG A 42 3.23 13.25 -6.56
N TRP A 43 3.95 13.76 -5.55
CA TRP A 43 3.34 14.11 -4.26
C TRP A 43 2.40 15.32 -4.34
N LYS A 44 2.71 16.31 -5.19
CA LYS A 44 1.80 17.43 -5.47
C LYS A 44 0.44 17.00 -6.02
N LYS A 45 0.41 15.94 -6.85
CA LYS A 45 -0.82 15.45 -7.50
C LYS A 45 -1.58 14.40 -6.69
N ARG A 46 -0.97 13.82 -5.65
CA ARG A 46 -1.60 12.77 -4.83
C ARG A 46 -2.72 13.37 -3.98
N ALA A 47 -3.80 12.61 -3.79
CA ALA A 47 -4.91 13.00 -2.92
C ALA A 47 -4.63 12.79 -1.42
N SER A 48 -3.64 11.95 -1.07
CA SER A 48 -3.28 11.63 0.32
C SER A 48 -1.77 11.56 0.50
N VAL A 49 -1.31 11.90 1.70
CA VAL A 49 0.10 11.84 2.13
C VAL A 49 0.50 10.50 2.75
N HIS A 50 -0.49 9.65 3.05
CA HIS A 50 -0.28 8.35 3.67
C HIS A 50 -0.06 7.28 2.60
N ASP A 51 0.69 6.24 2.95
CA ASP A 51 0.84 5.08 2.09
C ASP A 51 -0.51 4.35 2.00
N ALA A 52 -0.92 4.04 0.78
CA ALA A 52 -2.09 3.22 0.53
C ALA A 52 -1.77 1.75 0.87
N SER A 53 -2.82 0.94 1.00
CA SER A 53 -2.61 -0.50 1.15
C SER A 53 -1.83 -1.04 -0.05
N HIS A 54 -0.79 -1.83 0.23
CA HIS A 54 -0.12 -2.67 -0.76
C HIS A 54 -0.98 -3.87 -1.21
N THR A 55 -2.12 -4.12 -0.56
CA THR A 55 -3.02 -5.21 -0.93
C THR A 55 -3.63 -4.92 -2.31
N PRO A 56 -3.56 -5.87 -3.26
CA PRO A 56 -4.21 -5.73 -4.56
C PRO A 56 -5.71 -5.45 -4.42
N HIS A 57 -6.24 -4.52 -5.22
CA HIS A 57 -7.68 -4.25 -5.26
C HIS A 57 -8.49 -5.41 -5.83
N ARG A 58 -7.88 -6.20 -6.70
CA ARG A 58 -8.46 -7.41 -7.30
C ARG A 58 -7.44 -8.52 -7.22
N LEU A 59 -7.78 -9.58 -6.49
CA LEU A 59 -7.01 -10.80 -6.47
C LEU A 59 -7.32 -11.60 -7.74
N GLN A 60 -6.28 -12.05 -8.43
CA GLN A 60 -6.41 -12.97 -9.55
C GLN A 60 -6.52 -14.38 -8.97
N THR A 61 -7.75 -14.81 -8.76
CA THR A 61 -8.11 -16.09 -8.12
C THR A 61 -8.98 -16.89 -9.08
N THR A 62 -8.82 -18.21 -9.09
CA THR A 62 -9.67 -19.13 -9.85
C THR A 62 -10.95 -19.49 -9.11
N LEU A 63 -11.03 -19.17 -7.82
CA LEU A 63 -12.19 -19.44 -6.99
C LEU A 63 -13.29 -18.41 -7.24
N THR A 64 -14.53 -18.89 -7.36
CA THR A 64 -15.71 -18.03 -7.30
C THR A 64 -15.88 -17.47 -5.87
N PRO A 65 -16.57 -16.33 -5.69
CA PRO A 65 -16.82 -15.77 -4.36
C PRO A 65 -17.48 -16.76 -3.37
N ALA A 66 -18.33 -17.67 -3.88
CA ALA A 66 -18.95 -18.71 -3.07
C ALA A 66 -17.96 -19.82 -2.65
N GLN A 67 -17.02 -20.20 -3.52
CA GLN A 67 -15.96 -21.13 -3.15
C GLN A 67 -15.01 -20.51 -2.13
N GLU A 68 -14.64 -19.24 -2.30
CA GLU A 68 -13.79 -18.53 -1.33
C GLU A 68 -14.42 -18.49 0.07
N SER A 69 -15.73 -18.28 0.17
CA SER A 69 -16.41 -18.26 1.46
C SER A 69 -16.37 -19.64 2.15
N ILE A 70 -16.55 -20.73 1.40
CA ILE A 70 -16.42 -22.10 1.91
C ILE A 70 -14.99 -22.37 2.38
N VAL A 71 -13.98 -22.04 1.56
CA VAL A 71 -12.57 -22.24 1.90
C VAL A 71 -12.19 -21.47 3.16
N LEU A 72 -12.69 -20.24 3.33
CA LEU A 72 -12.45 -19.43 4.54
C LEU A 72 -13.05 -20.06 5.80
N VAL A 73 -14.24 -20.66 5.70
CA VAL A 73 -14.86 -21.39 6.82
C VAL A 73 -14.05 -22.63 7.16
N LEU A 74 -13.69 -23.46 6.16
CA LEU A 74 -12.88 -24.66 6.36
C LEU A 74 -11.54 -24.33 7.02
N ARG A 75 -10.85 -23.28 6.55
CA ARG A 75 -9.58 -22.82 7.13
C ARG A 75 -9.70 -22.44 8.61
N LYS A 76 -10.77 -21.72 8.97
CA LYS A 76 -10.99 -21.26 10.35
C LYS A 76 -11.43 -22.40 11.27
N SER A 77 -12.25 -23.33 10.77
CA SER A 77 -12.83 -24.41 11.57
C SER A 77 -11.89 -25.59 11.76
N LEU A 78 -11.10 -25.93 10.72
CA LEU A 78 -10.28 -27.14 10.73
C LEU A 78 -8.84 -26.89 11.18
N GLY A 79 -8.37 -25.64 11.18
CA GLY A 79 -7.00 -25.30 11.62
C GLY A 79 -5.89 -25.95 10.78
N LEU A 80 -6.22 -26.41 9.56
CA LEU A 80 -5.29 -27.09 8.67
C LEU A 80 -4.14 -26.19 8.21
N SER A 81 -3.01 -26.83 7.89
CA SER A 81 -1.94 -26.16 7.13
C SER A 81 -2.47 -25.72 5.75
N LEU A 82 -1.80 -24.79 5.10
CA LEU A 82 -2.21 -24.37 3.76
C LEU A 82 -2.09 -25.49 2.73
N ASP A 83 -1.10 -26.38 2.89
CA ASP A 83 -0.90 -27.53 2.01
C ASP A 83 -2.03 -28.56 2.18
N ASP A 84 -2.43 -28.86 3.42
CA ASP A 84 -3.54 -29.77 3.69
C ASP A 84 -4.88 -29.16 3.24
N LEU A 85 -5.07 -27.86 3.46
CA LEU A 85 -6.25 -27.14 2.98
C LEU A 85 -6.33 -27.22 1.45
N LEU A 86 -5.20 -27.08 0.75
CA LEU A 86 -5.15 -27.20 -0.71
C LEU A 86 -5.60 -28.59 -1.18
N ALA A 87 -5.25 -29.65 -0.46
CA ALA A 87 -5.69 -31.01 -0.79
C ALA A 87 -7.21 -31.21 -0.62
N VAL A 88 -7.83 -30.50 0.34
CA VAL A 88 -9.28 -30.58 0.61
C VAL A 88 -10.12 -29.77 -0.38
N VAL A 89 -9.59 -28.65 -0.89
CA VAL A 89 -10.34 -27.67 -1.69
C VAL A 89 -10.08 -27.76 -3.20
N ARG A 90 -9.24 -28.70 -3.63
CA ARG A 90 -8.92 -28.97 -5.04
C ARG A 90 -10.01 -29.74 -5.76
#